data_AF-A0A285CRF1-F1
#
_entry.id   AF-A0A285CRF1-F1
#
_cell.length_a   1.000
_cell.length_b   1.000
_cell.length_c   1.000
_cell.angle_alpha   90.00
_cell.angle_beta   90.00
_cell.angle_gamma   90.00
#
_symmetry.space_group_name_H-M   'P 1'
#
loop_
_entity.id
_entity.type
_entity.pdbx_description
1 polymer ?
#
loop_
_entity_poly.entity_id
_entity_poly.type
_entity_poly.pdbx_seq_one_letter_code
_entity_poly.pdbx_strand_id
1 'polypeptide(L)'
;MFQFLALSFGFSLALLLGATELERRAIVARRLGPNGRAILLALFVSAVASLVVTVAAGISGGWIYFFHVLGASIIYHGVMGVSLVHGLQEVSARVAGHGTH
;
A
#
# COMPACT_ATOMS: atom_id res chain seq x y z
N MET A 1 -5.24 22.49 1.71
CA MET A 1 -5.66 21.18 2.24
C MET A 1 -5.84 20.13 1.15
N PHE A 2 -6.75 20.32 0.18
CA PHE A 2 -7.00 19.33 -0.87
C PHE A 2 -5.75 18.91 -1.66
N GLN A 3 -4.95 19.86 -2.15
CA GLN A 3 -3.70 19.55 -2.87
C GLN A 3 -2.73 18.72 -2.04
N PHE A 4 -2.62 19.00 -0.73
CA PHE A 4 -1.76 18.26 0.19
C PHE A 4 -2.24 16.82 0.38
N LEU A 5 -3.55 16.61 0.53
CA LEU A 5 -4.15 15.28 0.60
C LEU A 5 -3.98 14.51 -0.71
N ALA A 6 -4.17 15.17 -1.86
CA ALA A 6 -3.99 14.57 -3.17
C ALA A 6 -2.53 14.14 -3.41
N LEU A 7 -1.56 14.97 -3.05
CA LEU A 7 -0.13 14.62 -3.13
C LEU A 7 0.23 13.46 -2.20
N SER A 8 -0.29 13.47 -0.97
CA SER A 8 -0.07 12.40 0.00
C SER A 8 -0.64 11.06 -0.48
N PHE A 9 -1.85 11.11 -1.05
CA PHE A 9 -2.49 9.94 -1.66
C PHE A 9 -1.70 9.43 -2.87
N GLY A 10 -1.27 10.34 -3.77
CA GLY A 10 -0.45 9.98 -4.93
C GLY A 10 0.88 9.35 -4.54
N PHE A 11 1.55 9.89 -3.51
CA PHE A 11 2.77 9.30 -2.97
C PHE A 11 2.53 7.90 -2.39
N SER A 12 1.46 7.72 -1.62
CA SER A 12 1.08 6.40 -1.09
C SER A 12 0.82 5.40 -2.21
N LEU A 13 0.05 5.77 -3.24
CA LEU A 13 -0.19 4.92 -4.39
C LEU A 13 1.10 4.52 -5.10
N ALA A 14 1.98 5.50 -5.38
CA ALA A 14 3.25 5.24 -6.04
C ALA A 14 4.12 4.27 -5.23
N LEU A 15 4.18 4.44 -3.90
CA LEU A 15 4.92 3.57 -3.00
C LEU A 15 4.36 2.14 -3.00
N LEU A 16 3.05 1.98 -2.83
CA LEU A 16 2.40 0.68 -2.72
C LEU A 16 2.42 -0.09 -4.04
N LEU A 17 2.09 0.58 -5.15
CA LEU A 17 2.11 -0.04 -6.48
C LEU A 17 3.54 -0.32 -6.93
N GLY A 18 4.49 0.56 -6.62
CA GLY A 18 5.91 0.34 -6.88
C GLY A 18 6.45 -0.89 -6.16
N ALA A 19 6.15 -1.04 -4.86
CA ALA A 19 6.55 -2.23 -4.10
C ALA A 19 5.89 -3.51 -4.62
N THR A 20 4.60 -3.44 -4.98
CA THR A 20 3.87 -4.57 -5.57
C THR A 20 4.47 -4.98 -6.91
N GLU A 21 4.85 -4.02 -7.76
CA GLU A 21 5.53 -4.27 -9.03
C GLU A 21 6.88 -4.97 -8.82
N LEU A 22 7.67 -4.53 -7.83
CA LEU A 22 8.95 -5.15 -7.50
C LEU A 22 8.77 -6.62 -7.06
N GLU A 23 7.83 -6.89 -6.17
CA GLU A 23 7.49 -8.26 -5.73
C GLU A 23 7.00 -9.11 -6.92
N ARG A 24 6.10 -8.56 -7.75
CA ARG A 24 5.59 -9.27 -8.94
C ARG A 24 6.72 -9.67 -9.88
N ARG A 25 7.67 -8.76 -10.14
CA ARG A 25 8.84 -9.04 -11.00
C ARG A 25 9.73 -10.13 -10.41
N ALA A 26 9.96 -10.10 -9.10
CA ALA A 26 10.74 -11.13 -8.40
C ALA A 26 10.08 -12.52 -8.52
N ILE A 27 8.76 -12.59 -8.28
CA ILE A 27 7.95 -13.80 -8.42
C ILE A 27 8.04 -14.36 -9.85
N VAL A 28 7.76 -13.52 -10.86
CA VAL A 28 7.76 -13.93 -12.27
C VAL A 28 9.16 -14.36 -12.73
N ALA A 29 10.19 -13.64 -12.31
CA ALA A 29 11.58 -13.99 -12.65
C ALA A 29 12.12 -15.19 -11.85
N ARG A 30 11.36 -15.73 -10.88
CA ARG A 30 11.78 -16.76 -9.93
C ARG A 30 13.07 -16.38 -9.18
N ARG A 31 13.33 -15.08 -9.05
CA ARG A 31 14.51 -14.53 -8.37
C ARG A 31 14.08 -14.17 -6.95
N LEU A 32 14.49 -15.01 -5.99
CA LEU A 32 14.05 -15.00 -4.59
C LEU A 32 12.59 -15.49 -4.44
N GLY A 33 12.35 -16.37 -3.47
CA GLY A 33 10.98 -16.77 -3.15
C GLY A 33 10.18 -15.55 -2.70
N PRO A 34 8.88 -15.43 -3.08
CA PRO A 34 8.02 -14.36 -2.60
C PRO A 34 8.07 -14.30 -1.07
N ASN A 35 8.69 -13.26 -0.52
CA ASN A 35 8.77 -13.07 0.93
C ASN A 35 7.84 -11.95 1.42
N GLY A 36 7.26 -11.17 0.49
CA GLY A 36 6.32 -10.09 0.79
C GLY A 36 6.93 -8.94 1.60
N ARG A 37 8.25 -8.89 1.75
CA ARG A 37 8.90 -7.90 2.61
C ARG A 37 8.79 -6.50 2.05
N ALA A 38 8.89 -6.33 0.73
CA ALA A 38 8.80 -5.02 0.11
C ALA A 38 7.39 -4.45 0.26
N ILE A 39 6.36 -5.27 0.06
CA ILE A 39 4.96 -4.82 0.23
C ILE A 39 4.63 -4.53 1.70
N LEU A 40 5.09 -5.35 2.65
CA LEU A 40 4.90 -5.09 4.08
C LEU A 40 5.59 -3.79 4.52
N LEU A 41 6.83 -3.55 4.07
CA LEU A 41 7.55 -2.32 4.36
C LEU A 41 6.83 -1.10 3.75
N ALA A 42 6.36 -1.21 2.51
CA ALA A 42 5.63 -0.14 1.86
C ALA A 42 4.31 0.19 2.57
N LEU A 43 3.53 -0.83 2.98
CA LEU A 43 2.31 -0.63 3.77
C LEU A 43 2.61 0.07 5.11
N PHE A 44 3.65 -0.36 5.80
CA PHE A 44 4.07 0.26 7.06
C PHE A 44 4.47 1.73 6.87
N VAL A 45 5.36 2.02 5.92
CA VAL A 45 5.81 3.39 5.63
C VAL A 45 4.64 4.27 5.19
N SER A 46 3.74 3.75 4.34
CA SER A 46 2.54 4.45 3.91
C SER A 46 1.61 4.77 5.08
N ALA A 47 1.37 3.82 5.98
CA ALA A 47 0.50 4.01 7.14
C ALA A 47 1.08 5.06 8.11
N VAL A 48 2.38 5.01 8.38
CA VAL A 48 3.06 6.00 9.23
C VAL A 48 3.00 7.39 8.60
N ALA A 49 3.31 7.51 7.31
CA ALA A 49 3.20 8.79 6.60
C ALA A 49 1.77 9.32 6.61
N SER A 50 0.77 8.44 6.44
CA SER A 50 -0.63 8.84 6.52
C SER A 50 -1.04 9.31 7.91
N LEU A 51 -0.46 8.78 8.99
CA LEU A 51 -0.74 9.27 10.33
C LEU A 51 -0.24 10.71 10.51
N VAL A 52 0.93 11.05 9.95
CA VAL A 52 1.45 12.42 9.93
C VAL A 52 0.48 13.35 9.19
N VAL A 53 -0.05 12.92 8.05
CA VAL A 53 -1.06 13.67 7.28
C VAL A 53 -2.35 13.85 8.09
N THR A 54 -2.82 12.82 8.79
CA THR A 54 -3.99 12.90 9.68
C THR A 54 -3.80 13.94 10.79
N VAL A 55 -2.64 13.93 11.45
CA VAL A 55 -2.32 14.92 12.49
C VAL A 55 -2.28 16.33 11.91
N ALA A 56 -1.64 16.52 10.75
CA ALA A 56 -1.58 17.82 10.06
C ALA A 56 -2.98 18.32 9.66
N ALA A 57 -3.87 17.43 9.20
CA ALA A 57 -5.26 17.75 8.92
C ALA A 57 -6.03 18.16 10.18
N GLY A 58 -5.78 17.51 11.32
CA GLY A 58 -6.36 17.89 12.61
C GLY A 58 -5.92 19.27 13.10
N ILE A 59 -4.63 19.58 12.97
CA ILE A 59 -4.07 20.89 13.37
C ILE A 59 -4.68 22.04 12.55
N SER A 60 -4.92 21.81 11.26
CA SER A 60 -5.36 22.86 10.33
C SER A 60 -6.87 22.93 10.10
N GLY A 61 -7.60 21.83 10.26
CA GLY A 61 -9.05 21.73 10.02
C GLY A 61 -9.87 21.30 11.24
N GLY A 62 -9.23 21.08 12.39
CA GLY A 62 -9.86 20.66 13.64
C GLY A 62 -10.22 19.17 13.71
N TRP A 63 -10.90 18.79 14.80
CA TRP A 63 -11.23 17.40 15.13
C TRP A 63 -12.07 16.69 14.06
N ILE A 64 -13.00 17.39 13.41
CA ILE A 64 -13.84 16.80 12.35
C ILE A 64 -12.95 16.34 11.19
N TYR A 65 -12.03 17.19 10.72
CA TYR A 65 -11.09 16.83 9.65
C TYR A 65 -10.17 15.68 10.08
N PHE A 66 -9.67 15.71 11.31
CA PHE A 66 -8.87 14.63 11.87
C PHE A 66 -9.59 13.28 11.76
N PHE A 67 -10.83 13.18 12.24
CA PHE A 67 -11.57 11.92 12.25
C PHE A 67 -11.94 11.44 10.85
N HIS A 68 -12.27 12.35 9.91
CA HIS A 68 -12.53 11.97 8.53
C HIS A 68 -11.28 11.43 7.84
N VAL A 69 -10.14 12.11 7.99
CA VAL A 69 -8.88 11.68 7.37
C VAL A 69 -8.37 10.38 8.02
N LEU A 70 -8.52 10.23 9.34
CA LEU A 70 -8.20 8.98 10.05
C LEU A 70 -9.05 7.81 9.55
N GLY A 71 -10.37 7.98 9.52
CA GLY A 71 -11.29 6.94 9.05
C GLY A 71 -11.04 6.55 7.60
N ALA A 72 -10.87 7.54 6.72
CA ALA A 72 -10.53 7.30 5.32
C ALA A 72 -9.18 6.59 5.17
N SER A 73 -8.17 6.97 5.96
CA SER A 73 -6.85 6.33 5.95
C SER A 73 -6.90 4.86 6.37
N ILE A 74 -7.65 4.54 7.42
CA ILE A 74 -7.83 3.16 7.90
C ILE A 74 -8.48 2.30 6.80
N ILE A 75 -9.58 2.78 6.22
CA ILE A 75 -10.28 2.07 5.14
C ILE A 75 -9.34 1.88 3.94
N TYR A 76 -8.66 2.94 3.52
CA TYR A 76 -7.74 2.90 2.38
C TYR A 76 -6.61 1.88 2.59
N HIS A 77 -5.89 1.91 3.72
CA HIS A 77 -4.80 0.97 3.98
C HIS A 77 -5.31 -0.46 4.16
N GLY A 78 -6.48 -0.65 4.78
CA GLY A 78 -7.11 -1.96 4.90
C GLY A 78 -7.45 -2.57 3.55
N VAL A 79 -8.13 -1.82 2.68
CA VAL A 79 -8.49 -2.25 1.32
C VAL A 79 -7.23 -2.52 0.49
N MET A 80 -6.30 -1.57 0.44
CA MET A 80 -5.06 -1.73 -0.33
C MET A 80 -4.21 -2.90 0.16
N GLY A 81 -4.09 -3.07 1.48
CA GLY A 81 -3.34 -4.20 2.06
C GLY A 81 -3.90 -5.55 1.62
N VAL A 82 -5.22 -5.74 1.72
CA VAL A 82 -5.87 -6.98 1.29
C VAL A 82 -5.74 -7.19 -0.22
N SER A 83 -6.09 -6.17 -1.02
CA SER A 83 -6.09 -6.28 -2.49
C SER A 83 -4.70 -6.58 -3.07
N LEU A 84 -3.66 -5.90 -2.59
CA LEU A 84 -2.30 -6.09 -3.11
C LEU A 84 -1.72 -7.45 -2.71
N VAL A 85 -1.96 -7.89 -1.47
CA VAL A 85 -1.51 -9.22 -1.02
C VAL A 85 -2.21 -10.33 -1.79
N HIS A 86 -3.54 -10.25 -1.96
CA HIS A 86 -4.28 -11.22 -2.77
C HIS A 86 -3.79 -11.25 -4.22
N GLY A 87 -3.55 -10.09 -4.83
CA GLY A 87 -3.01 -10.02 -6.19
C GLY A 87 -1.65 -10.70 -6.33
N LEU A 88 -0.75 -10.51 -5.36
CA LEU A 88 0.56 -11.18 -5.36
C LEU A 88 0.45 -12.69 -5.13
N GLN A 89 -0.47 -13.14 -4.28
CA GLN A 89 -0.75 -14.56 -4.06
C GLN A 89 -1.28 -15.23 -5.33
N GLU A 90 -2.20 -14.57 -6.05
CA GLU A 90 -2.73 -15.08 -7.32
C GLU A 90 -1.63 -15.20 -8.38
N VAL A 91 -0.77 -14.19 -8.51
CA VAL A 91 0.39 -14.25 -9.43
C VAL A 91 1.33 -15.40 -9.03
N SER A 92 1.61 -15.56 -7.74
CA SER A 92 2.47 -16.64 -7.24
C SER A 92 1.90 -18.02 -7.56
N ALA A 93 0.60 -18.22 -7.35
CA ALA A 93 -0.08 -19.48 -7.67
C ALA A 93 -0.04 -19.80 -9.17
N ARG A 94 -0.27 -18.81 -10.04
CA ARG A 94 -0.18 -18.97 -11.49
C ARG A 94 1.23 -19.38 -11.93
N VAL A 95 2.27 -18.71 -11.42
CA VAL A 95 3.67 -19.03 -11.76
C VAL A 95 4.08 -20.42 -11.27
N ALA A 96 3.62 -20.83 -10.08
CA ALA A 96 3.87 -22.17 -9.55
C ALA A 96 3.20 -23.26 -10.41
N GLY A 97 1.93 -23.07 -10.80
CA GLY A 97 1.19 -24.02 -11.64
C GLY A 97 1.75 -24.18 -13.07
N HIS A 98 2.46 -23.18 -13.61
CA HIS A 98 3.15 -23.30 -14.90
C HIS A 98 4.48 -24.07 -14.81
N GLY A 99 4.95 -24.43 -13.62
CA GLY A 99 6.22 -25.16 -13.43
C GLY A 99 6.11 -26.68 -13.45
N THR A 100 4.92 -27.25 -13.61
CA THR A 100 4.66 -28.70 -13.51
C THR A 100 4.34 -29.39 -14.85
N HIS A 101 4.63 -28.76 -15.97
CA HIS A 101 4.58 -29.35 -17.32
C HIS A 101 5.96 -29.23 -17.98
#